data_AF-A0A8B6BT07-F1
#
_entry.id   AF-A0A8B6BT07-F1
#
_cell.length_a   1.000
_cell.length_b   1.000
_cell.length_c   1.000
_cell.angle_alpha   90.00
_cell.angle_beta   90.00
_cell.angle_gamma   90.00
#
_symmetry.space_group_name_H-M   'P 1'
#
loop_
_entity.id
_entity.type
_entity.pdbx_description
1 polymer ?
#
loop_
_entity_poly.entity_id
_entity_poly.type
_entity_poly.pdbx_seq_one_letter_code
_entity_poly.pdbx_strand_id
1 'polypeptide(L)'
;MAGSAPEDCVYIDLSGASSGIGEATAIKLAEHGATLFLVALEENKLQIVQQKCKEKGLVEEKDKNYRRYREIINSRNDRQFKICRSQLNLN
;
A
#
# COMPACT_ATOMS: atom_id res chain seq x y z
N MET A 1 -7.99 18.53 -9.66
CA MET A 1 -7.36 18.96 -8.39
C MET A 1 -6.83 17.69 -7.74
N ALA A 2 -5.51 17.51 -7.65
CA ALA A 2 -4.92 16.34 -7.01
C ALA A 2 -4.96 16.57 -5.50
N GLY A 3 -5.82 15.84 -4.79
CA GLY A 3 -5.92 15.93 -3.34
C GLY A 3 -4.63 15.43 -2.70
N SER A 4 -3.91 16.32 -2.03
CA SER A 4 -2.77 15.95 -1.17
C SER A 4 -3.19 14.91 -0.14
N ALA A 5 -2.25 14.05 0.28
CA ALA A 5 -2.19 13.49 1.64
C ALA A 5 -3.17 14.12 2.65
N PRO A 6 -4.25 13.52 3.23
CA PRO A 6 -4.78 14.15 4.44
C PRO A 6 -3.64 14.23 5.45
N GLU A 7 -3.50 15.37 6.11
CA GLU A 7 -2.36 15.68 6.99
C GLU A 7 -2.26 14.68 8.17
N ASP A 8 -3.35 13.96 8.47
CA ASP A 8 -3.47 12.93 9.51
C ASP A 8 -3.42 11.48 8.97
N CYS A 9 -2.62 11.21 7.93
CA CYS A 9 -2.51 9.86 7.36
C CYS A 9 -1.45 9.00 8.06
N VAL A 10 -1.84 7.82 8.55
CA VAL A 10 -0.90 6.80 9.05
C VAL A 10 -0.37 5.98 7.87
N TYR A 11 0.96 5.98 7.72
CA TYR A 11 1.71 5.19 6.74
C TYR A 11 2.22 3.88 7.35
N ILE A 12 1.91 2.75 6.73
CA ILE A 12 2.29 1.42 7.24
C ILE A 12 2.99 0.63 6.13
N ASP A 13 4.21 0.17 6.41
CA ASP A 13 4.98 -0.74 5.54
C ASP A 13 4.80 -2.19 6.02
N LEU A 14 4.31 -3.04 5.13
CA LEU A 14 4.05 -4.46 5.37
C LEU A 14 4.96 -5.31 4.50
N SER A 15 6.03 -5.83 5.11
CA SER A 15 6.86 -6.88 4.52
C SER A 15 6.19 -8.25 4.64
N GLY A 16 6.25 -9.05 3.57
CA GLY A 16 5.57 -10.35 3.53
C GLY A 16 4.06 -10.22 3.32
N ALA A 17 3.60 -9.11 2.74
CA ALA A 17 2.17 -8.82 2.55
C ALA A 17 1.46 -9.77 1.56
N SER A 18 2.19 -10.63 0.84
CA SER A 18 1.63 -11.52 -0.18
C SER A 18 0.91 -12.75 0.38
N SER A 19 0.98 -13.05 1.69
CA SER A 19 0.30 -14.19 2.30
C SER A 19 0.21 -14.11 3.83
N GLY A 20 -0.58 -15.01 4.42
CA GLY A 20 -0.61 -15.26 5.86
C GLY A 20 -0.98 -14.03 6.69
N ILE A 21 -0.20 -13.75 7.72
CA ILE A 21 -0.45 -12.63 8.64
C ILE A 21 -0.30 -11.28 7.93
N GLY A 22 0.68 -11.15 7.03
CA GLY A 22 0.91 -9.92 6.28
C GLY A 22 -0.29 -9.55 5.40
N GLU A 23 -0.85 -10.54 4.70
CA GLU A 23 -2.07 -10.35 3.90
C GLU A 23 -3.27 -9.98 4.77
N ALA A 24 -3.55 -10.74 5.84
CA ALA A 24 -4.68 -10.48 6.71
C ALA A 24 -4.60 -9.09 7.36
N THR A 25 -3.39 -8.67 7.74
CA THR A 25 -3.11 -7.35 8.31
C THR A 25 -3.35 -6.25 7.28
N ALA A 26 -2.85 -6.41 6.04
CA ALA A 26 -3.07 -5.46 4.97
C ALA A 26 -4.57 -5.23 4.70
N ILE A 27 -5.34 -6.31 4.58
CA ILE A 27 -6.78 -6.23 4.34
C ILE A 27 -7.48 -5.57 5.53
N LYS A 28 -7.09 -5.87 6.77
CA LYS A 28 -7.71 -5.28 7.95
C LYS A 28 -7.43 -3.79 8.06
N LEU A 29 -6.20 -3.36 7.79
CA LEU A 29 -5.82 -1.95 7.83
C LEU A 29 -6.44 -1.16 6.68
N ALA A 30 -6.65 -1.80 5.53
CA ALA A 30 -7.38 -1.22 4.40
C ALA A 30 -8.80 -0.80 4.80
N GLU A 31 -9.51 -1.60 5.59
CA GLU A 31 -10.85 -1.28 6.13
C GLU A 31 -10.85 -0.03 7.04
N HIS A 32 -9.72 0.34 7.62
CA HIS A 32 -9.61 1.46 8.57
C HIS A 32 -9.09 2.75 7.92
N GLY A 33 -8.94 2.77 6.60
CA GLY A 33 -8.52 3.98 5.87
C GLY A 33 -7.04 4.32 6.01
N ALA A 34 -6.18 3.35 6.33
CA ALA A 34 -4.73 3.56 6.36
C ALA A 34 -4.13 3.64 4.93
N THR A 35 -2.96 4.26 4.80
CA THR A 35 -2.14 4.15 3.58
C THR A 35 -1.09 3.08 3.75
N LEU A 36 -1.09 2.10 2.84
CA LEU A 36 -0.31 0.88 2.94
C LEU A 36 0.75 0.80 1.84
N PHE A 37 1.97 0.44 2.25
CA PHE A 37 3.02 -0.06 1.36
C PHE A 37 3.07 -1.57 1.50
N LEU A 38 2.70 -2.28 0.43
CA LEU A 38 2.72 -3.72 0.38
C LEU A 38 4.02 -4.18 -0.25
N VAL A 39 4.77 -5.02 0.47
CA VAL A 39 6.08 -5.50 0.05
C VAL A 39 6.14 -7.02 0.10
N ALA A 40 6.53 -7.65 -1.00
CA ALA A 40 6.75 -9.10 -1.07
C ALA A 40 7.73 -9.48 -2.19
N LEU A 41 8.10 -10.76 -2.25
CA LEU A 41 8.92 -11.30 -3.34
C LEU A 41 8.06 -11.69 -4.55
N GLU A 42 6.88 -12.27 -4.30
CA GLU A 42 6.02 -12.80 -5.36
C GLU A 42 5.03 -11.74 -5.86
N GLU A 43 5.32 -11.12 -7.01
CA GLU A 43 4.49 -10.03 -7.55
C GLU A 43 3.03 -10.45 -7.77
N ASN A 44 2.79 -11.63 -8.34
CA ASN A 44 1.42 -12.09 -8.66
C ASN A 44 0.56 -12.19 -7.40
N LYS A 45 1.11 -12.71 -6.30
CA LYS A 45 0.40 -12.78 -5.02
C LYS A 45 0.19 -11.39 -4.42
N LEU A 46 1.20 -10.52 -4.53
CA LEU A 46 1.10 -9.14 -4.06
C LEU A 46 0.01 -8.34 -4.80
N GLN A 47 -0.14 -8.56 -6.11
CA GLN A 47 -1.21 -7.96 -6.92
C GLN A 47 -2.60 -8.45 -6.48
N ILE A 48 -2.74 -9.74 -6.14
CA ILE A 48 -4.00 -10.27 -5.58
C ILE A 48 -4.33 -9.57 -4.25
N VAL A 49 -3.36 -9.43 -3.34
CA VAL A 49 -3.58 -8.75 -2.06
C VAL A 49 -3.89 -7.26 -2.26
N GLN A 50 -3.20 -6.59 -3.18
CA GLN A 50 -3.52 -5.23 -3.58
C GLN A 50 -4.98 -5.12 -4.05
N GLN A 51 -5.45 -6.05 -4.87
CA GLN A 51 -6.83 -6.05 -5.36
C GLN A 51 -7.83 -6.25 -4.21
N LYS A 52 -7.57 -7.18 -3.29
CA LYS A 52 -8.38 -7.36 -2.08
C LYS A 52 -8.42 -6.10 -1.21
N CYS A 53 -7.31 -5.38 -1.08
CA CYS A 53 -7.28 -4.12 -0.34
C CYS A 53 -8.08 -3.01 -1.07
N LYS A 54 -8.07 -3.00 -2.41
CA LYS A 54 -8.89 -2.08 -3.21
C LYS A 54 -10.39 -2.29 -2.98
N GLU A 55 -10.82 -3.54 -2.90
CA GLU A 55 -12.21 -3.91 -2.56
C GLU A 55 -12.65 -3.40 -1.17
N LYS A 56 -11.70 -3.05 -0.29
CA LYS A 56 -11.94 -2.48 1.04
C LYS A 56 -11.94 -0.95 1.08
N GLY A 57 -11.83 -0.28 -0.07
CA GLY A 57 -11.87 1.19 -0.16
C GLY A 57 -10.49 1.85 -0.27
N LEU A 58 -9.43 1.07 -0.52
CA LEU A 58 -8.17 1.65 -0.96
C LEU A 58 -8.17 1.90 -2.48
N VAL A 59 -7.48 2.94 -2.89
CA VAL A 59 -7.11 3.20 -4.28
C VAL A 59 -5.62 2.98 -4.44
N GLU A 60 -5.23 2.50 -5.61
CA GLU A 60 -3.81 2.46 -5.94
C GLU A 60 -3.29 3.88 -6.11
N GLU A 61 -2.28 4.23 -5.34
CA GLU A 61 -1.66 5.53 -5.44
C GLU A 61 -0.38 5.43 -6.27
N LYS A 62 -0.35 6.19 -7.37
CA LYS A 62 0.82 6.31 -8.25
C LYS A 62 1.66 7.56 -7.94
N ASP A 63 1.43 8.18 -6.79
CA ASP A 63 2.00 9.48 -6.51
C ASP A 63 3.54 9.43 -6.51
N LYS A 64 4.14 10.40 -7.21
CA LYS A 64 5.57 10.40 -7.57
C LYS A 64 6.44 11.01 -6.46
N ASN A 65 5.83 11.51 -5.39
CA ASN A 65 6.50 12.19 -4.28
C ASN A 65 7.15 11.25 -3.24
N TYR A 66 7.02 9.92 -3.37
CA TYR A 66 7.70 8.94 -2.49
C TYR A 66 9.21 8.77 -2.77
N ARG A 67 9.87 9.79 -3.34
CA ARG A 67 11.31 9.76 -3.73
C ARG A 67 12.22 9.25 -2.60
N ARG A 68 11.94 9.63 -1.36
CA ARG A 68 12.76 9.29 -0.19
C ARG A 68 12.74 7.79 0.19
N TYR A 69 11.63 7.09 -0.05
CA TYR A 69 11.55 5.64 0.18
C TYR A 69 12.05 4.84 -1.03
N ARG A 70 11.92 5.39 -2.24
CA ARG A 70 12.34 4.74 -3.49
C ARG A 70 13.83 4.39 -3.52
N GLU A 71 14.68 5.24 -2.96
CA GLU A 71 16.13 5.02 -2.89
C GLU A 71 16.50 3.86 -1.95
N ILE A 72 15.84 3.77 -0.80
CA ILE A 72 16.04 2.67 0.17
C ILE A 72 15.54 1.34 -0.40
N ILE A 73 14.39 1.39 -1.08
CA ILE A 73 13.71 0.23 -1.66
C ILE A 73 14.45 -0.33 -2.89
N ASN A 74 14.86 0.51 -3.83
CA ASN A 74 15.53 0.10 -5.06
C ASN A 74 16.96 -0.44 -4.83
N SER A 75 17.52 -0.31 -3.63
CA SER A 75 18.79 -0.96 -3.28
C SER A 75 18.67 -2.49 -3.14
N ARG A 76 17.46 -3.06 -3.13
CA ARG A 76 17.22 -4.51 -3.02
C ARG A 76 16.36 -5.01 -4.20
N ASN A 77 17.03 -5.41 -5.28
CA ASN A 77 16.45 -5.73 -6.59
C ASN A 77 15.37 -6.84 -6.62
N ASP A 78 15.26 -7.67 -5.58
CA ASP A 78 14.35 -8.83 -5.61
C ASP A 78 12.98 -8.58 -4.95
N ARG A 79 12.75 -7.39 -4.41
CA ARG A 79 11.49 -7.07 -3.71
C ARG A 79 10.56 -6.26 -4.60
N GLN A 80 9.30 -6.68 -4.61
CA GLN A 80 8.20 -6.07 -5.34
C GLN A 80 7.38 -5.20 -4.38
N PHE A 81 6.96 -4.03 -4.86
CA PHE A 81 6.31 -3.00 -4.05
C PHE A 81 5.04 -2.50 -4.73
N LYS A 82 3.96 -2.38 -3.95
CA LYS A 82 2.69 -1.76 -4.37
C LYS A 82 2.21 -0.81 -3.28
N ILE A 83 1.68 0.36 -3.67
CA ILE A 83 1.19 1.38 -2.74
C ILE A 83 -0.32 1.52 -2.90
N CYS A 84 -1.02 1.51 -1.79
CA CYS A 84 -2.47 1.69 -1.73
C CYS A 84 -2.80 2.75 -0.69
N ARG A 85 -3.63 3.73 -1.06
CA ARG A 85 -4.05 4.83 -0.19
C ARG A 85 -5.55 4.75 0.03
N SER A 86 -6.04 5.16 1.18
CA SER A 86 -7.48 5.24 1.41
C SER A 86 -8.11 6.38 0.61
N GLN A 87 -9.27 6.11 0.00
CA GLN A 87 -10.17 7.19 -0.40
C GLN A 87 -10.87 7.68 0.86
N LEU A 88 -10.48 8.86 1.36
CA LEU A 88 -11.40 9.61 2.20
C LEU A 88 -12.54 10.06 1.29
N ASN A 89 -13.69 9.40 1.39
CA ASN A 89 -14.96 9.97 0.94
C ASN A 89 -15.21 11.19 1.83
N LEU A 90 -14.68 12.34 1.42
CA LEU A 90 -15.12 13.64 1.89
C LEU A 90 -16.49 13.87 1.24
N ASN A 91 -17.54 13.50 1.97
CA ASN A 91 -18.90 13.95 1.69
C ASN A 91 -19.01 15.46 1.95
#